data_AF-A0A077NAX7-F1
#
_entry.id   AF-A0A077NAX7-F1
#
_cell.length_a   1.000
_cell.length_b   1.000
_cell.length_c   1.000
_cell.angle_alpha   90.00
_cell.angle_beta   90.00
_cell.angle_gamma   90.00
#
_symmetry.space_group_name_H-M   'P 1'
#
loop_
_entity.id
_entity.type
_entity.pdbx_description
1 polymer ?
#
loop_
_entity_poly.entity_id
_entity_poly.type
_entity_poly.pdbx_seq_one_letter_code
_entity_poly.pdbx_strand_id
1 'polypeptide(L)'
;MAGIIDMPANTLSFSRTYVLPDGYELDYTILSTVMSVTGWINAPSYILSINQGTITASPSQSNFAISADTPKTILVFYKKKGA
;
A
#
# COMPACT_ATOMS: atom_id res chain seq x y z
N MET A 1 5.65 2.02 14.74
CA MET A 1 5.15 1.17 13.64
C MET A 1 3.73 0.77 13.97
N ALA A 2 2.80 0.87 13.02
CA ALA A 2 1.37 0.57 13.20
C ALA A 2 1.02 -0.87 12.78
N GLY A 3 1.67 -1.40 11.74
CA GLY A 3 1.53 -2.80 11.35
C GLY A 3 2.21 -3.16 10.04
N ILE A 4 2.01 -4.41 9.62
CA ILE A 4 2.49 -4.97 8.35
C ILE A 4 1.29 -5.52 7.59
N ILE A 5 1.26 -5.27 6.28
CA ILE A 5 0.29 -5.87 5.35
C ILE A 5 1.08 -6.62 4.29
N ASP A 6 1.01 -7.94 4.30
CA ASP A 6 1.55 -8.77 3.22
C ASP A 6 0.49 -8.88 2.12
N MET A 7 0.83 -8.38 0.94
CA MET A 7 0.01 -8.46 -0.27
C MET A 7 0.56 -9.56 -1.18
N PRO A 8 -0.18 -10.68 -1.36
CA PRO A 8 0.14 -11.66 -2.36
C PRO A 8 0.13 -11.06 -3.78
N ALA A 9 0.87 -11.68 -4.71
CA ALA A 9 0.78 -11.34 -6.12
C ALA A 9 -0.68 -11.41 -6.61
N ASN A 10 -1.02 -10.54 -7.56
CA ASN A 10 -2.34 -10.34 -8.16
C ASN A 10 -3.43 -9.85 -7.20
N THR A 11 -3.10 -9.49 -5.96
CA THR A 11 -4.05 -8.83 -5.06
C THR A 11 -4.21 -7.38 -5.48
N LEU A 12 -5.43 -6.98 -5.83
CA LEU A 12 -5.74 -5.63 -6.33
C LEU A 12 -6.59 -4.79 -5.38
N SER A 13 -7.13 -5.42 -4.34
CA SER A 13 -7.96 -4.75 -3.36
C SER A 13 -7.71 -5.30 -1.96
N PHE A 14 -7.69 -4.38 -1.00
CA PHE A 14 -7.79 -4.68 0.42
C PHE A 14 -8.26 -3.43 1.16
N SER A 15 -8.73 -3.61 2.38
CA SER A 15 -8.98 -2.52 3.31
C SER A 15 -8.53 -2.94 4.69
N ARG A 16 -7.78 -2.07 5.38
CA ARG A 16 -7.35 -2.29 6.75
C ARG A 16 -7.42 -0.99 7.55
N THR A 17 -8.12 -1.04 8.68
CA THR A 17 -8.30 0.10 9.59
C THR A 17 -7.42 -0.07 10.82
N TYR A 18 -6.81 1.03 11.26
CA TYR A 18 -5.99 1.12 12.45
C TYR A 18 -6.60 2.14 13.41
N VAL A 19 -6.51 1.85 14.71
CA VAL A 19 -6.86 2.82 15.75
C VAL A 19 -5.71 3.82 15.86
N LEU A 20 -5.99 5.07 15.48
CA LEU A 20 -5.02 6.15 15.54
C LEU A 20 -4.98 6.77 16.93
N PRO A 21 -3.78 6.99 17.52
CA PRO A 21 -3.64 7.90 18.65
C PRO A 21 -4.02 9.34 18.26
N ASP A 22 -4.47 10.13 19.23
CA ASP A 22 -4.85 11.53 18.99
C ASP A 22 -3.67 12.34 18.43
N GLY A 23 -3.95 13.09 17.37
CA GLY A 23 -2.95 13.91 16.68
C GLY A 23 -2.02 13.13 15.74
N TYR A 24 -2.28 11.85 15.49
CA TYR A 24 -1.53 11.05 14.51
C TYR A 24 -2.34 10.79 13.23
N GLU A 25 -1.62 10.53 12.15
CA GLU A 25 -2.10 10.03 10.87
C GLU A 25 -1.33 8.75 10.49
N LEU A 26 -1.86 8.01 9.51
CA LEU A 26 -1.14 6.89 8.95
C LEU A 26 -0.20 7.38 7.86
N ASP A 27 0.93 6.70 7.78
CA ASP A 27 1.83 6.73 6.63
C ASP A 27 2.20 5.28 6.27
N TYR A 28 2.68 5.04 5.06
CA TYR A 28 3.10 3.72 4.63
C TYR A 28 4.34 3.75 3.75
N THR A 29 5.08 2.65 3.76
CA THR A 29 6.09 2.37 2.74
C THR A 29 5.92 0.97 2.20
N ILE A 30 6.29 0.76 0.95
CA ILE A 30 6.19 -0.53 0.27
C ILE A 30 7.60 -1.10 0.16
N LEU A 31 7.82 -2.24 0.81
CA LEU A 31 8.99 -3.06 0.55
C LEU A 31 8.72 -3.87 -0.72
N SER A 32 9.49 -3.60 -1.78
CA SER A 32 9.49 -4.44 -2.96
C SER A 32 10.39 -5.65 -2.70
N THR A 33 9.83 -6.85 -2.64
CA THR A 33 10.61 -8.07 -2.42
C THR A 33 11.31 -8.56 -3.68
N VAL A 34 10.91 -8.10 -4.87
CA VAL A 34 11.61 -8.41 -6.14
C VAL A 34 11.36 -7.27 -7.13
N MET A 35 12.41 -6.62 -7.62
CA MET A 35 12.29 -5.81 -8.84
C MET A 35 12.08 -6.75 -10.02
N SER A 36 10.85 -6.87 -10.50
CA SER A 36 10.59 -7.48 -11.81
C SER A 36 11.23 -6.58 -12.87
N VAL A 37 12.41 -6.98 -13.37
CA VAL A 37 13.18 -6.25 -14.40
C VAL A 37 12.43 -6.27 -15.75
N THR A 38 11.48 -7.19 -15.90
CA THR A 38 10.54 -7.25 -17.02
C THR A 38 9.21 -6.68 -16.57
N GLY A 39 9.07 -5.35 -16.60
CA GLY A 39 7.76 -4.70 -16.40
C GLY A 39 6.78 -5.24 -17.44
N TRP A 40 5.84 -6.09 -17.01
CA TRP A 40 4.74 -6.50 -17.86
C TRP A 40 3.87 -5.26 -18.11
N ILE A 41 3.86 -4.77 -19.35
CA ILE A 41 3.15 -3.55 -19.77
C ILE A 41 1.66 -3.58 -19.37
N ASN A 42 1.09 -4.77 -19.19
CA ASN A 42 -0.31 -4.99 -18.80
C ASN A 42 -0.45 -5.67 -17.43
N ALA A 43 0.53 -5.58 -16.55
CA ALA A 43 0.41 -6.15 -15.21
C ALA A 43 -0.80 -5.52 -14.49
N PRO A 44 -1.63 -6.33 -13.80
CA PRO A 44 -2.68 -5.79 -12.97
C PRO A 44 -2.04 -4.92 -11.88
N SER A 45 -2.59 -3.74 -11.64
CA SER A 45 -2.01 -2.76 -10.73
C SER A 45 -3.08 -2.09 -9.86
N TYR A 46 -2.63 -1.50 -8.75
CA TYR A 46 -3.49 -0.86 -7.77
C TYR A 46 -2.89 0.44 -7.25
N ILE A 47 -3.73 1.32 -6.71
CA ILE A 47 -3.30 2.48 -5.94
C ILE A 47 -3.63 2.27 -4.47
N LEU A 48 -2.79 2.83 -3.60
CA LEU A 48 -3.05 2.90 -2.18
C LEU A 48 -3.56 4.28 -1.82
N SER A 49 -4.59 4.32 -0.98
CA SER A 49 -5.13 5.54 -0.40
C SER A 49 -5.29 5.38 1.12
N ILE A 50 -5.12 6.48 1.84
CA ILE A 50 -5.38 6.55 3.27
C ILE A 50 -6.55 7.48 3.51
N ASN A 51 -7.52 7.04 4.29
CA ASN A 51 -8.62 7.86 4.79
C ASN A 51 -8.87 7.57 6.27
N GLN A 52 -8.69 8.57 7.14
CA GLN A 52 -9.02 8.50 8.57
C GLN A 52 -8.54 7.22 9.29
N GLY A 53 -7.29 6.82 9.07
CA GLY A 53 -6.73 5.62 9.70
C GLY A 53 -7.04 4.30 9.00
N THR A 54 -7.70 4.35 7.84
CA THR A 54 -7.90 3.20 6.95
C THR A 54 -7.02 3.33 5.74
N ILE A 55 -6.24 2.28 5.44
CA ILE A 55 -5.50 2.13 4.20
C ILE A 55 -6.26 1.17 3.28
N THR A 56 -6.49 1.60 2.04
CA THR A 56 -7.19 0.82 1.02
C THR A 56 -6.34 0.66 -0.23
N ALA A 57 -6.32 -0.55 -0.79
CA ALA A 57 -5.91 -0.76 -2.19
C ALA A 57 -7.14 -0.84 -3.08
N SER A 58 -7.04 -0.20 -4.24
CA SER A 58 -8.05 -0.28 -5.30
C SER A 58 -7.39 -0.50 -6.66
N PRO A 59 -7.96 -1.33 -7.54
CA PRO A 59 -7.46 -1.51 -8.89
C PRO A 59 -7.34 -0.16 -9.61
N SER A 60 -6.27 0.04 -10.36
CA SER A 60 -6.02 1.28 -11.09
C SER A 60 -5.19 1.02 -12.33
N GLN A 61 -5.40 1.84 -13.37
CA GLN A 61 -4.55 1.88 -14.57
C GLN A 61 -3.70 3.15 -14.63
N SER A 62 -3.54 3.84 -13.48
CA SER A 62 -2.70 5.03 -13.40
C SER A 62 -1.23 4.69 -13.68
N ASN A 63 -0.49 5.61 -14.29
CA ASN A 63 0.96 5.49 -14.49
C ASN A 63 1.75 5.43 -13.18
N PHE A 64 1.12 5.81 -12.06
CA PHE A 64 1.69 5.73 -10.71
C PHE A 64 1.16 4.53 -9.92
N ALA A 65 0.40 3.63 -10.55
CA ALA A 65 -0.12 2.44 -9.91
C ALA A 65 1.01 1.46 -9.59
N ILE A 66 0.83 0.77 -8.48
CA ILE A 66 1.75 -0.25 -7.99
C ILE A 66 1.41 -1.56 -8.71
N SER A 67 2.38 -2.12 -9.44
CA SER A 67 2.22 -3.42 -10.10
C SER A 67 1.95 -4.53 -9.10
N ALA A 68 0.91 -5.33 -9.28
CA ALA A 68 0.58 -6.48 -8.45
C ALA A 68 1.23 -7.78 -8.93
N ASP A 69 2.10 -7.75 -9.94
CA ASP A 69 2.77 -8.94 -10.51
C ASP A 69 3.59 -9.75 -9.50
N THR A 70 4.05 -9.09 -8.44
CA THR A 70 4.91 -9.65 -7.39
C THR A 70 4.29 -9.41 -6.02
N PRO A 71 4.50 -10.32 -5.06
CA PRO A 71 4.13 -10.06 -3.67
C PRO A 71 4.79 -8.79 -3.16
N LYS A 72 4.12 -8.06 -2.28
CA LYS A 72 4.66 -6.86 -1.63
C LYS A 72 4.37 -6.88 -0.15
N THR A 73 5.28 -6.29 0.62
CA THR A 73 5.04 -6.03 2.04
C THR A 73 4.87 -4.53 2.24
N ILE A 74 3.73 -4.12 2.76
CA ILE A 74 3.44 -2.73 3.10
C ILE A 74 3.69 -2.57 4.60
N LEU A 75 4.64 -1.71 4.95
CA LEU A 75 4.82 -1.28 6.34
C LEU A 75 3.96 -0.06 6.58
N VAL A 76 3.18 -0.08 7.65
CA VAL A 76 2.30 1.02 8.05
C VAL A 76 2.85 1.64 9.33
N PHE A 77 2.87 2.97 9.40
CA PHE A 77 3.42 3.75 10.50
C PHE A 77 2.39 4.76 11.01
N TYR A 78 2.54 5.14 12.28
CA TYR A 78 1.91 6.33 12.81
C TYR A 78 2.88 7.49 12.63
N LYS A 79 2.39 8.58 12.05
CA LYS A 79 3.12 9.85 11.94
C LYS A 79 2.33 10.93 12.67
N LYS A 80 3.02 11.83 13.37
CA LYS A 80 2.35 12.97 14.00
C LYS A 80 1.88 13.95 12.91
N LYS A 81 0.62 14.39 12.98
CA LYS A 81 0.07 15.33 12.00
C LYS A 81 0.92 16.61 11.98
N GLY A 82 1.34 17.02 10.78
CA GLY A 82 2.11 18.25 10.58
C GLY A 82 3.60 18.16 10.92
N ALA A 83 4.15 16.96 11.13
CA ALA A 83 5.58 16.72 11.30
C ALA A 83 6.32 16.44 9.98
#